data_AF-A0A535PHM0-F1
#
_entry.id   AF-A0A535PHM0-F1
#
_cell.length_a   1.000
_cell.length_b   1.000
_cell.length_c   1.000
_cell.angle_alpha   90.00
_cell.angle_beta   90.00
_cell.angle_gamma   90.00
#
_symmetry.space_group_name_H-M   'P 1'
#
loop_
_entity.id
_entity.type
_entity.pdbx_description
1 polymer ?
#
loop_
_entity_poly.entity_id
_entity_poly.type
_entity_poly.pdbx_seq_one_letter_code
_entity_poly.pdbx_strand_id
1 'polypeptide(L)'
;TGITEPIEFAFMFVAPVLYGLHAVLTGISAFVTISLGIRDGFTFSAGAIDYLINLPIATNPLLLLIVGVVFAVIYYFSFVFIIRALDVPTPGREPEPVEEFGEVAPAPVGA
;
A
#
# COMPACT_ATOMS: atom_id res chain seq x y z
N THR A 1 -13.30 -6.44 3.43
CA THR A 1 -12.91 -7.06 4.71
C THR A 1 -12.30 -6.03 5.64
N GLY A 2 -11.47 -5.10 5.16
CA GLY A 2 -10.81 -4.08 5.98
C GLY A 2 -9.41 -4.50 6.44
N ILE A 3 -9.05 -5.78 6.23
CA ILE A 3 -7.71 -6.30 6.45
C ILE A 3 -6.77 -5.67 5.42
N THR A 4 -5.66 -5.09 5.87
CA THR A 4 -4.68 -4.41 5.01
C THR A 4 -3.45 -5.25 4.68
N GLU A 5 -3.17 -6.30 5.47
CA GLU A 5 -1.97 -7.16 5.32
C GLU A 5 -1.70 -7.65 3.89
N PRO A 6 -2.69 -8.14 3.10
CA PRO A 6 -2.42 -8.62 1.75
C PRO A 6 -1.83 -7.56 0.81
N ILE A 7 -2.14 -6.28 1.05
CA ILE A 7 -1.61 -5.16 0.26
C ILE A 7 -0.30 -4.66 0.88
N GLU A 8 -0.21 -4.57 2.20
CA GLU A 8 0.99 -4.10 2.90
C GLU A 8 2.19 -5.02 2.68
N PHE A 9 1.95 -6.33 2.64
CA PHE A 9 3.01 -7.33 2.42
C PHE A 9 3.67 -7.19 1.04
N ALA A 10 2.97 -6.60 0.06
CA ALA A 10 3.52 -6.35 -1.27
C ALA A 10 4.67 -5.33 -1.27
N PHE A 11 4.81 -4.49 -0.24
CA PHE A 11 5.84 -3.45 -0.22
C PHE A 11 6.58 -3.30 1.12
N MET A 12 6.02 -3.76 2.24
CA MET A 12 6.61 -3.49 3.56
C MET A 12 8.03 -4.04 3.73
N PHE A 13 8.34 -5.18 3.11
CA PHE A 13 9.66 -5.81 3.20
C PHE A 13 10.62 -5.34 2.12
N VAL A 14 10.09 -4.96 0.96
CA VAL A 14 10.89 -4.56 -0.20
C VAL A 14 11.24 -3.07 -0.15
N ALA A 15 10.36 -2.25 0.42
CA ALA A 15 10.45 -0.80 0.37
C ALA A 15 10.11 -0.17 1.73
N PRO A 16 11.05 -0.20 2.70
CA PRO A 16 10.84 0.37 4.03
C PRO A 16 10.44 1.86 4.00
N VAL A 17 10.90 2.60 2.99
CA VAL A 17 10.52 4.02 2.79
C VAL A 17 9.03 4.18 2.49
N LEU A 18 8.46 3.32 1.64
CA LEU A 18 7.02 3.33 1.34
C LEU A 18 6.21 2.94 2.58
N TYR A 19 6.71 2.01 3.39
CA TYR A 19 6.07 1.65 4.66
C TYR A 19 6.12 2.78 5.70
N GLY A 20 7.24 3.51 5.77
CA GLY A 20 7.33 4.70 6.60
C GLY A 20 6.33 5.80 6.18
N LEU A 21 6.21 6.05 4.87
CA LEU A 21 5.20 6.96 4.34
C LEU A 21 3.78 6.51 4.70
N HIS A 22 3.47 5.21 4.51
CA HIS A 22 2.19 4.61 4.88
C HIS A 22 1.85 4.83 6.36
N ALA A 23 2.80 4.59 7.26
CA ALA A 23 2.61 4.79 8.69
C ALA A 23 2.28 6.26 9.03
N VAL A 24 2.99 7.21 8.41
CA VAL A 24 2.74 8.65 8.60
C VAL A 24 1.36 9.04 8.05
N LEU A 25 1.04 8.65 6.83
CA LEU A 25 -0.25 8.97 6.21
C LEU A 25 -1.42 8.36 6.97
N THR A 26 -1.26 7.16 7.52
CA THR A 26 -2.25 6.51 8.38
C THR A 26 -2.44 7.27 9.70
N GLY A 27 -1.36 7.74 10.32
CA GLY A 27 -1.46 8.59 11.50
C GLY A 27 -2.18 9.92 11.23
N ILE A 28 -1.88 10.56 10.09
CA ILE A 28 -2.53 11.81 9.67
C ILE A 28 -4.02 11.56 9.36
N SER A 29 -4.37 10.44 8.70
CA SER A 29 -5.77 10.13 8.40
C SER A 29 -6.60 9.94 9.67
N ALA A 30 -6.06 9.23 10.67
CA ALA A 30 -6.67 9.09 11.98
C ALA A 30 -6.82 10.43 12.70
N PHE A 31 -5.78 11.28 12.68
CA PHE A 31 -5.85 12.61 13.27
C PHE A 31 -6.93 13.48 12.62
N VAL A 32 -7.03 13.47 11.29
CA VAL A 32 -8.03 14.24 10.53
C VAL A 32 -9.45 13.75 10.84
N THR A 33 -9.69 12.44 10.84
CA THR A 33 -11.04 11.90 11.10
C THR A 33 -11.51 12.19 12.52
N ILE A 34 -10.62 12.07 13.51
CA ILE A 34 -10.91 12.44 14.91
C ILE A 34 -11.19 13.94 15.03
N SER A 35 -10.36 14.77 14.41
CA SER A 35 -10.49 16.24 14.48
C SER A 35 -11.78 16.76 13.82
N LEU A 36 -12.26 16.07 12.78
CA LEU A 36 -13.55 16.36 12.12
C LEU A 36 -14.76 15.73 12.84
N GLY A 37 -14.54 15.07 13.98
CA GLY A 37 -15.60 14.45 14.79
C GLY A 37 -16.31 13.29 14.08
N ILE A 38 -15.65 12.63 13.14
CA ILE A 38 -16.18 11.49 12.41
C ILE A 38 -16.19 10.28 13.34
N ARG A 39 -17.30 9.55 13.39
CA ARG A 39 -17.43 8.30 14.17
C ARG A 39 -18.14 7.26 13.35
N ASP A 40 -17.57 6.08 13.28
CA ASP A 40 -18.18 4.92 12.64
C ASP A 40 -17.92 3.66 13.47
N GLY A 41 -18.77 2.65 13.30
CA GLY A 41 -18.65 1.38 14.00
C GLY A 41 -17.52 0.53 13.44
N PHE A 42 -16.95 -0.31 14.29
CA PHE A 42 -15.91 -1.27 13.93
C PHE A 42 -16.38 -2.66 14.37
N THR A 43 -16.60 -3.58 13.43
CA THR A 43 -17.05 -4.94 13.75
C THR A 43 -15.91 -5.93 13.66
N PHE A 44 -15.13 -5.89 12.57
CA PHE A 44 -14.00 -6.80 12.39
C PHE A 44 -12.71 -6.09 11.96
N SER A 45 -12.76 -5.25 10.92
CA SER A 45 -11.56 -4.59 10.40
C SER A 45 -11.83 -3.23 9.75
N ALA A 46 -12.96 -2.58 10.06
CA ALA A 46 -13.38 -1.31 9.45
C ALA A 46 -13.41 -1.37 7.91
N GLY A 47 -13.90 -2.48 7.36
CA GLY A 47 -14.08 -2.63 5.92
C GLY A 47 -15.31 -1.87 5.39
N ALA A 48 -15.48 -1.85 4.07
CA ALA A 48 -16.67 -1.26 3.45
C ALA A 48 -18.00 -1.87 3.95
N ILE A 49 -18.00 -3.16 4.32
CA ILE A 49 -19.19 -3.80 4.90
C ILE A 49 -19.51 -3.22 6.29
N ASP A 50 -18.49 -3.05 7.15
CA ASP A 50 -18.64 -2.41 8.46
C ASP A 50 -19.19 -0.99 8.29
N TYR A 51 -18.65 -0.21 7.34
CA TYR A 51 -19.16 1.14 7.02
C TYR A 51 -20.65 1.11 6.63
N LEU A 52 -21.06 0.21 5.72
CA LEU A 52 -22.44 0.14 5.23
C LEU A 52 -23.43 -0.29 6.32
N ILE A 53 -23.06 -1.25 7.16
CA ILE A 53 -23.93 -1.75 8.24
C ILE A 53 -24.05 -0.72 9.37
N ASN A 54 -23.01 0.06 9.63
CA ASN A 54 -22.98 1.04 10.72
C ASN A 54 -23.51 2.44 10.33
N LEU A 55 -23.91 2.65 9.06
CA LEU A 55 -24.52 3.93 8.62
C LEU A 55 -25.62 4.49 9.55
N PRO A 56 -26.53 3.68 10.13
CA PRO A 56 -27.58 4.20 11.01
C PRO A 56 -27.07 4.79 12.34
N ILE A 57 -25.87 4.40 12.77
CA ILE A 57 -25.27 4.83 14.05
C ILE A 57 -24.05 5.75 13.85
N ALA A 58 -23.62 5.95 12.60
CA ALA A 58 -22.43 6.73 12.27
C ALA A 58 -22.66 8.25 12.40
N THR A 59 -21.59 8.97 12.78
CA THR A 59 -21.54 10.44 12.81
C THR A 59 -20.70 10.93 11.63
N ASN A 60 -21.29 11.76 10.77
CA ASN A 60 -20.67 12.29 9.55
C ASN A 60 -20.13 11.21 8.56
N PRO A 61 -20.88 10.13 8.26
CA PRO A 61 -20.37 9.03 7.41
C PRO A 61 -20.00 9.50 5.98
N LEU A 62 -20.75 10.45 5.41
CA LEU A 62 -20.42 11.00 4.09
C LEU A 62 -19.05 11.71 4.10
N LEU A 63 -18.70 12.39 5.19
CA LEU A 63 -17.42 13.07 5.32
C LEU A 63 -16.27 12.06 5.40
N LEU A 64 -16.50 10.89 6.01
CA LEU A 64 -15.53 9.79 6.01
C LEU A 64 -15.20 9.34 4.59
N LEU A 65 -16.21 9.21 3.72
CA LEU A 65 -16.02 8.85 2.32
C LEU A 65 -15.20 9.91 1.56
N ILE A 66 -15.50 11.20 1.77
CA ILE A 66 -14.76 12.31 1.17
C ILE A 66 -13.30 12.29 1.62
N VAL A 67 -13.04 12.15 2.93
CA VAL A 67 -11.69 12.03 3.48
C VAL A 67 -10.98 10.82 2.88
N GLY A 68 -11.65 9.66 2.77
CA GLY A 68 -11.11 8.46 2.15
C GLY A 68 -10.69 8.67 0.70
N VAL A 69 -11.50 9.38 -0.11
CA VAL A 69 -11.14 9.74 -1.49
C VAL A 69 -9.93 10.67 -1.55
N VAL A 70 -9.88 11.70 -0.68
CA VAL A 70 -8.73 12.62 -0.60
C VAL A 70 -7.45 11.85 -0.26
N PHE A 71 -7.50 10.96 0.74
CA PHE A 71 -6.36 10.12 1.09
C PHE A 71 -6.00 9.15 -0.02
N ALA A 72 -6.95 8.54 -0.72
CA ALA A 72 -6.66 7.66 -1.86
C ALA A 72 -5.87 8.39 -2.95
N VAL A 73 -6.24 9.64 -3.25
CA VAL A 73 -5.50 10.50 -4.18
C VAL A 73 -4.08 10.79 -3.68
N ILE A 74 -3.95 11.20 -2.41
CA ILE A 74 -2.63 11.48 -1.79
C ILE A 74 -1.73 10.23 -1.83
N TYR A 75 -2.27 9.07 -1.43
CA TYR A 75 -1.57 7.80 -1.45
C TYR A 75 -1.11 7.46 -2.86
N TYR A 76 -2.00 7.52 -3.85
CA TYR A 76 -1.67 7.17 -5.23
C TYR A 76 -0.50 8.00 -5.75
N PHE A 77 -0.59 9.34 -5.66
CA PHE A 77 0.44 10.21 -6.21
C PHE A 77 1.76 10.14 -5.44
N SER A 78 1.71 10.06 -4.10
CA SER A 78 2.93 9.94 -3.28
C SER A 78 3.64 8.60 -3.49
N PHE A 79 2.89 7.49 -3.55
CA PHE A 79 3.48 6.17 -3.81
C PHE A 79 4.07 6.10 -5.20
N VAL A 80 3.31 6.47 -6.24
CA VAL A 80 3.81 6.44 -7.63
C VAL A 80 5.05 7.32 -7.79
N PHE A 81 5.07 8.48 -7.14
CA PHE A 81 6.24 9.35 -7.14
C PHE A 81 7.47 8.67 -6.54
N ILE A 82 7.37 8.11 -5.33
CA ILE A 82 8.50 7.44 -4.65
C ILE A 82 8.92 6.18 -5.42
N ILE A 83 7.97 5.38 -5.88
CA ILE A 83 8.20 4.16 -6.66
C ILE A 83 9.04 4.46 -7.90
N ARG A 84 8.73 5.54 -8.62
CA ARG A 84 9.48 5.96 -9.82
C ARG A 84 10.79 6.66 -9.49
N ALA A 85 10.82 7.50 -8.46
CA ALA A 85 12.01 8.28 -8.10
C ALA A 85 13.14 7.41 -7.53
N LEU A 86 12.80 6.36 -6.79
CA LEU A 86 13.77 5.45 -6.15
C LEU A 86 13.89 4.10 -6.86
N ASP A 87 13.21 3.94 -7.99
CA ASP A 87 13.13 2.69 -8.77
C ASP A 87 12.83 1.44 -7.92
N VAL A 88 11.80 1.54 -7.07
CA VAL A 88 11.45 0.49 -6.11
C VAL A 88 10.90 -0.76 -6.81
N PRO A 89 11.44 -1.96 -6.55
CA PRO A 89 10.98 -3.21 -7.17
C PRO A 89 9.70 -3.74 -6.51
N THR A 90 8.58 -3.02 -6.68
CA THR A 90 7.26 -3.53 -6.28
C THR A 90 6.86 -4.75 -7.13
N PRO A 91 5.94 -5.62 -6.69
CA PRO A 91 5.48 -6.75 -7.50
C PRO A 91 5.09 -6.33 -8.93
N GLY A 92 5.68 -6.99 -9.93
CA GLY A 92 5.54 -6.63 -11.35
C GLY A 92 6.52 -5.57 -11.87
N ARG A 93 7.45 -5.08 -11.03
CA ARG A 93 8.61 -4.24 -11.40
C ARG A 93 9.93 -4.90 -11.01
N GLU A 94 9.93 -6.22 -10.85
CA GLU A 94 11.15 -6.98 -10.55
C GLU A 94 12.06 -6.95 -11.79
N PRO A 95 13.39 -6.84 -11.61
CA PRO A 95 14.31 -6.93 -12.74
C PRO A 95 14.18 -8.30 -13.39
N GLU A 96 14.18 -8.34 -14.72
CA GLU A 96 14.24 -9.60 -15.48
C GLU A 96 15.42 -10.44 -14.97
N PRO A 97 15.25 -11.76 -14.75
CA PRO A 97 16.37 -12.62 -14.42
C PRO A 97 17.43 -12.47 -15.50
N VAL A 98 18.65 -12.11 -15.10
CA VAL A 98 19.78 -12.18 -16.02
C VAL A 98 20.02 -13.66 -16.27
N GLU A 99 19.56 -14.18 -17.41
CA GLU A 99 20.00 -15.49 -17.88
C GLU A 99 21.51 -15.40 -18.08
N GLU A 100 22.26 -16.04 -17.18
CA GLU A 100 23.71 -16.17 -17.28
C GLU A 100 24.02 -17.10 -18.46
N PHE A 101 23.99 -16.55 -19.67
CA PHE A 101 24.39 -17.26 -20.88
C PHE A 101 25.91 -17.48 -20.87
N GLY A 102 26.29 -18.65 -20.34
CA GLY A 102 27.37 -19.47 -20.87
C GLY A 102 28.79 -19.10 -20.43
N GLU A 103 29.27 -19.79 -19.38
CA GLU A 103 30.65 -20.26 -19.40
C GLU A 103 30.68 -21.63 -20.12
N VAL A 104 30.80 -21.61 -21.45
CA VAL A 104 31.19 -22.80 -22.20
C VAL A 104 32.68 -23.01 -21.97
N ALA A 105 33.00 -23.92 -21.05
CA ALA A 105 34.38 -24.38 -20.87
C ALA A 105 34.96 -24.85 -22.22
N PRO A 106 36.20 -24.46 -22.58
CA PRO A 106 36.79 -24.87 -23.84
C PRO A 106 36.93 -26.39 -23.88
N ALA A 107 36.54 -26.99 -25.01
CA ALA A 107 36.60 -28.44 -25.24
C ALA A 107 38.03 -28.98 -25.00
N PRO A 108 38.17 -30.20 -24.46
CA PRO A 108 39.48 -30.78 -24.22
C PRO A 108 40.22 -30.92 -25.56
N VAL A 109 41.33 -30.18 -25.69
CA VAL A 109 42.29 -30.37 -26.79
C VAL A 109 42.98 -31.70 -26.52
N GLY A 110 42.54 -32.75 -27.22
CA GLY A 110 43.19 -34.05 -27.19
C GLY A 110 44.62 -33.97 -27.73
N ALA A 111 45.55 -34.58 -26.99
CA ALA A 111 46.86 -35.03 -27.44
C ALA A 111 47.12 -36.40 -26.83
#